data_AF-A0A1D1Y245-F1
#
_entry.id   AF-A0A1D1Y245-F1
#
_cell.length_a   1.000
_cell.length_b   1.000
_cell.length_c   1.000
_cell.angle_alpha   90.00
_cell.angle_beta   90.00
_cell.angle_gamma   90.00
#
_symmetry.space_group_name_H-M   'P 1'
#
loop_
_entity.id
_entity.type
_entity.pdbx_description
1 polymer ?
#
loop_
_entity_poly.entity_id
_entity_poly.type
_entity_poly.pdbx_seq_one_letter_code
_entity_poly.pdbx_strand_id
1 'polypeptide(L)'
;VTGLPRVMVEWFAREHLRADAVVGAELEVNRCGLVTGFLKREGDSVADRVRALFEGGEQPGVGLGRRSNSAGSFLSLCKEQHHPPFPADFQGGNNHTPPPRPVIFHDGRLVRRPTPAMALLILLWIPVGAVLALVRMAVGISVPLRLIPYLVRPFGGEVTVRGTPPPPATETQSGVLFVCTHRTLMDPVVLSMVLGRNVPAVTYSISRLSELLSPIRTVRLSRDRGEDAERIRGELGRGDLAVCPEGTTCR
;
A
#
# COMPACT_ATOMS: atom_id res chain seq x y z
N VAL A 1 8.47 1.05 23.54
CA VAL A 1 8.69 -0.41 23.57
C VAL A 1 7.58 -1.10 22.79
N THR A 2 7.87 -2.10 21.96
CA THR A 2 6.88 -2.85 21.16
C THR A 2 7.17 -4.35 21.18
N GLY A 3 6.14 -5.18 20.99
CA GLY A 3 6.31 -6.62 20.71
C GLY A 3 6.50 -6.93 19.22
N LEU A 4 6.32 -5.93 18.34
CA LEU A 4 6.53 -6.07 16.91
C LEU A 4 8.03 -6.05 16.58
N PRO A 5 8.43 -6.60 15.42
CA PRO A 5 9.80 -6.47 14.95
C PRO A 5 10.21 -4.99 14.84
N ARG A 6 11.35 -4.62 15.43
CA ARG A 6 11.83 -3.22 15.47
C ARG A 6 11.88 -2.61 14.08
N VAL A 7 12.45 -3.32 13.11
CA VAL A 7 12.58 -2.87 11.72
C VAL A 7 11.24 -2.48 11.06
N MET A 8 10.13 -3.07 11.50
CA MET A 8 8.80 -2.77 10.94
C MET A 8 8.19 -1.48 11.50
N VAL A 9 8.60 -1.06 12.70
CA VAL A 9 7.97 0.07 13.41
C VAL A 9 8.92 1.23 13.68
N GLU A 10 10.23 1.01 13.59
CA GLU A 10 11.24 1.97 14.02
C GLU A 10 11.14 3.28 13.25
N TRP A 11 11.01 3.20 11.92
CA TRP A 11 10.85 4.38 11.09
C TRP A 11 9.61 5.19 11.49
N PHE A 12 8.47 4.53 11.67
CA PHE A 12 7.25 5.18 12.10
C PHE A 12 7.41 5.80 13.50
N ALA A 13 7.96 5.06 14.45
CA ALA A 13 8.14 5.55 15.81
C ALA A 13 9.09 6.75 15.88
N ARG A 14 10.22 6.73 15.15
CA ARG A 14 11.19 7.82 15.14
C ARG A 14 10.72 9.01 14.31
N GLU A 15 10.39 8.80 13.04
CA GLU A 15 10.11 9.90 12.11
C GLU A 15 8.72 10.51 12.32
N HIS A 16 7.75 9.68 12.71
CA HIS A 16 6.37 10.11 12.84
C HIS A 16 5.99 10.45 14.29
N LEU A 17 6.29 9.55 15.23
CA LEU A 17 6.00 9.74 16.65
C LEU A 17 7.12 10.45 17.42
N ARG A 18 8.26 10.75 16.79
CA ARG A 18 9.40 11.46 17.39
C ARG A 18 10.02 10.72 18.58
N ALA A 19 10.00 9.39 18.56
CA ALA A 19 10.68 8.60 19.58
C ALA A 19 12.21 8.67 19.40
N ASP A 20 12.94 8.91 20.49
CA ASP A 20 14.41 8.90 20.46
C ASP A 20 14.98 7.49 20.28
N ALA A 21 14.31 6.50 20.89
CA ALA A 21 14.71 5.10 20.86
C ALA A 21 13.51 4.16 20.75
N VAL A 22 13.72 3.03 20.08
CA VAL A 22 12.70 2.00 19.86
C VAL A 22 13.25 0.64 20.26
N VAL A 23 12.68 0.08 21.33
CA VAL A 23 12.93 -1.30 21.75
C VAL A 23 11.82 -2.18 21.18
N GLY A 24 12.19 -3.11 20.30
CA GLY A 24 11.29 -4.08 19.66
C GLY A 24 12.02 -5.38 19.34
N ALA A 25 11.29 -6.42 18.96
CA ALA A 25 11.89 -7.72 18.66
C ALA A 25 12.82 -7.65 17.43
N GLU A 26 13.92 -8.38 17.40
CA GLU A 26 14.74 -8.50 16.20
C GLU A 26 14.30 -9.66 15.31
N LEU A 27 14.36 -9.48 13.98
CA LEU A 27 14.18 -10.58 13.03
C LEU A 27 15.45 -11.42 12.97
N GLU A 28 15.29 -12.73 12.86
CA GLU A 28 16.40 -13.62 12.58
C GLU A 28 16.81 -13.48 11.10
N VAL A 29 18.12 -13.32 10.91
CA VAL A 29 18.75 -13.19 9.59
C VAL A 29 19.74 -14.33 9.45
N ASN A 30 19.66 -15.06 8.34
CA ASN A 30 20.58 -16.16 8.05
C ASN A 30 21.96 -15.64 7.63
N ARG A 31 22.92 -16.55 7.46
CA ARG A 31 24.31 -16.22 7.06
C ARG A 31 24.41 -15.51 5.70
N CYS A 32 23.38 -15.60 4.86
CA CYS A 32 23.32 -14.97 3.55
C CYS A 32 22.66 -13.57 3.59
N GLY A 33 22.30 -13.05 4.77
CA GLY A 33 21.62 -11.77 4.90
C GLY A 33 20.11 -11.79 4.62
N LEU A 34 19.50 -12.98 4.52
CA LEU A 34 18.06 -13.13 4.28
C LEU A 34 17.30 -13.30 5.60
N VAL A 35 16.18 -12.59 5.72
CA VAL A 35 15.24 -12.71 6.85
C VAL A 35 14.58 -14.09 6.80
N THR A 36 14.62 -14.83 7.92
CA THR A 36 14.06 -16.21 8.00
C THR A 36 12.55 -16.23 8.24
N GLY A 37 11.98 -15.11 8.67
CA GLY A 37 10.58 -15.00 9.11
C GLY A 37 10.38 -15.33 10.60
N PHE A 38 11.42 -15.78 11.29
CA PHE A 38 11.40 -15.97 12.74
C PHE A 38 11.92 -14.73 13.48
N LEU A 39 11.49 -14.59 14.73
CA LEU A 39 12.11 -13.65 15.65
C LEU A 39 13.42 -14.25 16.14
N LYS A 40 14.47 -13.43 16.24
CA LYS A 40 15.71 -13.81 16.89
C LYS A 40 15.38 -14.21 18.33
N ARG A 41 15.87 -15.37 18.77
CA ARG A 41 15.82 -15.75 20.18
C ARG A 41 16.73 -14.78 20.95
N GLU A 42 16.14 -13.76 21.55
CA GLU A 42 16.85 -12.79 22.37
C GLU A 42 17.30 -13.47 23.67
N GLY A 43 18.59 -13.31 24.02
CA GLY A 43 19.13 -13.76 25.30
C GLY A 43 18.80 -12.79 26.44
N ASP A 44 18.67 -11.50 26.11
CA ASP A 44 18.34 -10.44 27.06
C ASP A 44 16.84 -10.19 27.09
N SER A 45 16.29 -9.91 28.27
CA SER A 45 14.88 -9.57 28.37
C SER A 45 14.60 -8.17 27.83
N VAL A 46 13.35 -7.91 27.42
CA VAL A 46 12.90 -6.55 27.04
C VAL A 46 13.20 -5.53 28.15
N ALA A 47 13.13 -5.95 29.42
CA ALA A 47 13.45 -5.10 30.56
C ALA A 47 14.93 -4.70 30.56
N ASP A 48 15.85 -5.62 30.27
CA ASP A 48 17.30 -5.35 30.24
C ASP A 48 17.65 -4.36 29.13
N ARG A 49 17.03 -4.53 27.95
CA ARG A 49 17.19 -3.60 26.83
C ARG A 49 16.63 -2.21 27.12
N VAL A 50 15.57 -2.12 27.92
CA VAL A 50 15.05 -0.82 28.39
C VAL A 50 16.00 -0.22 29.43
N ARG A 51 16.51 -1.00 30.39
CA ARG A 51 17.49 -0.51 31.38
C ARG A 51 18.75 0.04 30.73
N ALA A 52 19.25 -0.61 29.67
CA ALA A 52 20.42 -0.15 28.92
C ALA A 52 20.23 1.22 28.24
N LEU A 53 19.00 1.72 28.10
CA LEU A 53 18.77 3.08 27.58
C LEU A 53 18.94 4.17 28.65
N PHE A 54 18.94 3.80 29.93
CA PHE A 54 19.03 4.72 31.07
C PHE A 54 20.30 4.48 31.90
N GLU A 55 21.40 4.19 31.22
CA GLU A 55 22.72 4.03 31.86
C GLU A 55 23.06 5.27 32.70
N GLY A 56 23.48 5.04 33.96
CA GLY A 56 23.71 6.11 34.95
C GLY A 56 22.83 6.03 36.21
N GLY A 57 21.94 5.03 36.30
CA GLY A 57 21.06 4.82 37.48
C GLY A 57 19.79 5.66 37.45
N GLU A 58 19.51 6.35 36.33
CA GLU A 58 18.27 7.08 36.17
C GLU A 58 17.13 6.13 35.87
N GLN A 59 16.11 6.15 36.72
CA GLN A 59 14.91 5.35 36.52
C GLN A 59 13.93 6.12 35.62
N PRO A 60 13.31 5.49 34.59
CA PRO A 60 12.29 6.13 33.78
C PRO A 60 11.18 6.75 34.64
N GLY A 61 10.82 7.99 34.38
CA GLY A 61 9.80 8.69 35.18
C GLY A 61 8.42 8.04 35.06
N VAL A 62 7.90 7.96 33.84
CA VAL A 62 6.51 7.55 33.59
C VAL A 62 6.46 6.41 32.58
N GLY A 63 5.75 5.34 32.91
CA GLY A 63 5.45 4.21 32.05
C GLY A 63 3.98 4.18 31.63
N LEU A 64 3.71 4.22 30.32
CA LEU A 64 2.36 4.12 29.77
C LEU A 64 2.19 2.78 29.05
N GLY A 65 1.20 1.98 29.45
CA GLY A 65 0.95 0.71 28.76
C GLY A 65 -0.19 -0.12 29.35
N ARG A 66 -0.70 -1.07 28.57
CA ARG A 66 -1.72 -2.02 29.05
C ARG A 66 -1.06 -3.04 29.99
N ARG A 67 -1.78 -3.47 31.04
CA ARG A 67 -1.34 -4.61 31.87
C ARG A 67 -1.33 -5.89 31.02
N SER A 68 -0.16 -6.34 30.63
CA SER A 68 0.09 -7.63 29.99
C SER A 68 1.39 -8.22 30.52
N ASN A 69 1.59 -9.53 30.42
CA ASN A 69 2.85 -10.17 30.84
C ASN A 69 4.07 -9.58 30.13
N SER A 70 3.91 -9.17 28.86
CA SER A 70 4.96 -8.52 28.07
C SER A 70 5.20 -7.05 28.44
N ALA A 71 4.18 -6.32 28.90
CA ALA A 71 4.31 -4.93 29.31
C ALA A 71 4.74 -4.76 30.76
N GLY A 72 4.32 -5.67 31.64
CA GLY A 72 4.63 -5.61 33.07
C GLY A 72 6.13 -5.71 33.39
N SER A 73 6.92 -6.38 32.54
CA SER A 73 8.35 -6.54 32.76
C SER A 73 9.15 -5.24 32.60
N PHE A 74 8.75 -4.34 31.68
CA PHE A 74 9.42 -3.05 31.51
C PHE A 74 8.70 -1.90 32.21
N LEU A 75 7.37 -1.96 32.40
CA LEU A 75 6.64 -0.93 33.15
C LEU A 75 7.06 -0.90 34.63
N SER A 76 7.44 -2.06 35.20
CA SER A 76 8.00 -2.15 36.55
C SER A 76 9.32 -1.38 36.73
N LEU A 77 9.99 -1.04 35.63
CA LEU A 77 11.17 -0.20 35.66
C LEU A 77 10.83 1.27 35.85
N CYS A 78 9.60 1.72 35.60
CA CYS A 78 9.23 3.13 35.70
C CYS A 78 8.87 3.51 37.14
N LYS A 79 9.15 4.76 37.54
CA LYS A 79 8.74 5.31 38.85
C LYS A 79 7.22 5.35 38.99
N GLU A 80 6.54 5.76 37.93
CA GLU A 80 5.08 5.82 37.85
C GLU A 80 4.56 4.99 36.68
N GLN A 81 3.42 4.33 36.87
CA GLN A 81 2.79 3.47 35.86
C GLN A 81 1.33 3.89 35.65
N HIS A 82 0.99 4.24 34.41
CA HIS A 82 -0.40 4.47 34.02
C HIS A 82 -0.85 3.44 33.00
N HIS A 83 -2.10 3.01 33.19
CA HIS A 83 -2.76 2.05 32.33
C HIS A 83 -3.98 2.67 31.67
N PRO A 84 -4.29 2.29 30.41
CA PRO A 84 -5.52 2.72 29.77
C PRO A 84 -6.75 2.17 30.52
N PRO A 85 -7.88 2.91 30.53
CA PRO A 85 -8.10 4.17 29.83
C PRO A 85 -7.40 5.36 30.53
N PHE A 86 -6.75 6.21 29.74
CA PHE A 86 -6.16 7.44 30.25
C PHE A 86 -7.27 8.50 30.35
N PRO A 87 -7.53 9.11 31.52
CA PRO A 87 -8.57 10.12 31.66
C PRO A 87 -8.25 11.33 30.77
N ALA A 88 -9.26 11.85 30.09
CA ALA A 88 -9.13 12.95 29.12
C ALA A 88 -8.74 14.30 29.77
N ASP A 89 -8.83 14.38 31.10
CA ASP A 89 -8.61 15.62 31.88
C ASP A 89 -7.12 15.96 32.09
N PHE A 90 -6.17 15.18 31.54
CA PHE A 90 -4.75 15.52 31.48
C PHE A 90 -4.44 16.62 30.44
N GLN A 91 -5.24 17.68 30.37
CA GLN A 91 -4.88 18.93 29.67
C GLN A 91 -3.96 19.82 30.53
N GLY A 92 -3.03 19.19 31.25
CA GLY A 92 -2.07 19.87 32.10
C GLY A 92 -0.80 20.21 31.35
N GLY A 93 -0.68 21.45 30.88
CA GLY A 93 0.59 22.08 30.53
C GLY A 93 0.84 22.29 29.04
N ASN A 94 0.55 23.51 28.57
CA ASN A 94 1.14 24.19 27.42
C ASN A 94 1.69 23.28 26.28
N ASN A 95 0.80 22.74 25.45
CA ASN A 95 1.13 21.89 24.30
C ASN A 95 1.85 22.68 23.18
N HIS A 96 3.12 23.04 23.39
CA HIS A 96 3.98 23.62 22.35
C HIS A 96 4.48 22.58 21.32
N THR A 97 4.27 21.29 21.58
CA THR A 97 4.57 20.23 20.61
C THR A 97 3.43 20.13 19.59
N PRO A 98 3.69 20.40 18.29
CA PRO A 98 2.68 20.19 17.28
C PRO A 98 2.29 18.71 17.23
N PRO A 99 1.00 18.38 17.03
CA PRO A 99 0.57 17.00 16.89
C PRO A 99 1.34 16.32 15.75
N PRO A 100 1.55 15.00 15.81
CA PRO A 100 2.11 14.27 14.70
C PRO A 100 1.26 14.50 13.44
N ARG A 101 1.91 14.50 12.27
CA ARG A 101 1.20 14.72 11.01
C ARG A 101 0.10 13.66 10.83
N PRO A 102 -0.99 13.93 10.10
CA PRO A 102 -1.95 12.87 9.78
C PRO A 102 -1.26 11.72 9.03
N VAL A 103 -1.42 10.49 9.52
CA VAL A 103 -1.00 9.28 8.79
C VAL A 103 -2.14 8.86 7.88
N ILE A 104 -1.89 8.87 6.58
CA ILE A 104 -2.80 8.27 5.61
C ILE A 104 -2.27 6.87 5.32
N PHE A 105 -2.96 5.86 5.87
CA PHE A 105 -2.68 4.47 5.55
C PHE A 105 -3.20 4.18 4.14
N HIS A 106 -2.28 4.10 3.19
CA HIS A 106 -2.54 3.73 1.80
C HIS A 106 -2.35 2.22 1.58
N ASP A 107 -2.71 1.34 2.53
CA ASP A 107 -2.45 -0.10 2.37
C ASP A 107 -3.63 -0.95 2.84
N GLY A 108 -4.20 -1.72 1.91
CA GLY A 108 -5.33 -2.60 2.13
C GLY A 108 -5.25 -3.91 1.34
N ARG A 109 -4.07 -4.34 0.88
CA ARG A 109 -3.94 -5.54 0.03
C ARG A 109 -4.25 -6.84 0.75
N LEU A 110 -4.17 -6.87 2.08
CA LEU A 110 -4.65 -7.98 2.87
C LEU A 110 -6.16 -7.82 3.12
N VAL A 111 -6.95 -8.38 2.20
CA VAL A 111 -8.42 -8.47 2.30
C VAL A 111 -8.86 -9.14 3.61
N ARG A 112 -8.01 -9.99 4.20
CA ARG A 112 -8.23 -10.62 5.51
C ARG A 112 -6.95 -10.71 6.32
N ARG A 113 -7.08 -10.62 7.64
CA ARG A 113 -6.01 -10.94 8.60
C ARG A 113 -5.53 -12.37 8.33
N PRO A 114 -4.24 -12.60 8.05
CA PRO A 114 -3.73 -13.93 7.77
C PRO A 114 -3.63 -14.73 9.06
N THR A 115 -4.72 -15.42 9.44
CA THR A 115 -4.65 -16.50 10.43
C THR A 115 -3.81 -17.65 9.84
N PRO A 116 -3.20 -18.53 10.66
CA PRO A 116 -2.43 -19.66 10.13
C PRO A 116 -3.22 -20.51 9.12
N ALA A 117 -4.50 -20.75 9.39
CA ALA A 117 -5.40 -21.45 8.47
C ALA A 117 -5.61 -20.68 7.15
N MET A 118 -5.85 -19.36 7.22
CA MET A 118 -6.01 -18.54 6.01
C MET A 118 -4.70 -18.45 5.21
N ALA A 119 -3.55 -18.36 5.90
CA ALA A 119 -2.24 -18.38 5.25
C ALA A 119 -2.00 -19.69 4.50
N LEU A 120 -2.32 -20.84 5.11
CA LEU A 120 -2.23 -22.14 4.45
C LEU A 120 -3.14 -22.20 3.21
N LEU A 121 -4.40 -21.75 3.33
CA LEU A 121 -5.32 -21.70 2.18
C LEU A 121 -4.80 -20.81 1.06
N ILE A 122 -4.24 -19.64 1.39
CA ILE A 122 -3.61 -18.74 0.40
C ILE A 122 -2.47 -19.47 -0.29
N LEU A 123 -1.55 -20.10 0.46
CA LEU A 123 -0.40 -20.81 -0.10
C LEU A 123 -0.82 -21.97 -1.03
N LEU A 124 -1.84 -22.73 -0.64
CA LEU A 124 -2.41 -23.81 -1.46
C LEU A 124 -3.13 -23.26 -2.71
N TRP A 125 -3.74 -22.08 -2.60
CA TRP A 125 -4.40 -21.42 -3.73
C TRP A 125 -3.42 -20.79 -4.73
N ILE A 126 -2.22 -20.38 -4.32
CA ILE A 126 -1.22 -19.75 -5.20
C ILE A 126 -0.99 -20.52 -6.51
N PRO A 127 -0.70 -21.84 -6.54
CA PRO A 127 -0.46 -22.54 -7.81
C PRO A 127 -1.69 -22.53 -8.73
N VAL A 128 -2.89 -22.77 -8.18
CA VAL A 128 -4.14 -22.72 -8.93
C VAL A 128 -4.41 -21.30 -9.45
N GLY A 129 -4.21 -20.31 -8.60
CA GLY A 129 -4.34 -18.89 -8.92
C GLY A 129 -3.35 -18.44 -9.99
N ALA A 130 -2.12 -18.96 -9.98
CA ALA A 130 -1.10 -18.67 -10.99
C ALA A 130 -1.52 -19.20 -12.37
N VAL A 131 -1.98 -20.45 -12.45
CA VAL A 131 -2.51 -21.02 -13.71
C VAL A 131 -3.71 -20.22 -14.20
N LEU A 132 -4.66 -19.92 -13.31
CA LEU A 132 -5.84 -19.12 -13.65
C LEU A 132 -5.47 -17.70 -14.13
N ALA A 133 -4.46 -17.09 -13.52
CA ALA A 133 -3.94 -15.78 -13.94
C ALA A 133 -3.33 -15.85 -15.35
N LEU A 134 -2.54 -16.88 -15.65
CA LEU A 134 -1.98 -17.09 -17.00
C LEU A 134 -3.08 -17.25 -18.05
N VAL A 135 -4.11 -18.06 -17.77
CA VAL A 135 -5.25 -18.24 -18.68
C VAL A 135 -5.98 -16.91 -18.88
N ARG A 136 -6.28 -16.17 -17.81
CA ARG A 136 -6.95 -14.86 -17.90
C ARG A 136 -6.13 -13.84 -18.69
N MET A 137 -4.81 -13.80 -18.51
CA MET A 137 -3.92 -12.92 -19.28
C MET A 137 -3.90 -13.33 -20.75
N ALA A 138 -3.76 -14.62 -21.07
CA ALA A 138 -3.77 -15.11 -22.44
C ALA A 138 -5.08 -14.76 -23.17
N VAL A 139 -6.22 -14.93 -22.50
CA VAL A 139 -7.54 -14.53 -23.04
C VAL A 139 -7.62 -13.02 -23.21
N GLY A 140 -7.19 -12.24 -22.22
CA GLY A 140 -7.22 -10.77 -22.29
C GLY A 140 -6.35 -10.18 -23.41
N ILE A 141 -5.24 -10.84 -23.76
CA ILE A 141 -4.36 -10.43 -24.86
C ILE A 141 -4.91 -10.89 -26.22
N SER A 142 -5.48 -12.10 -26.29
CA SER A 142 -5.91 -12.70 -27.56
C SER A 142 -7.29 -12.22 -28.04
N VAL A 143 -8.15 -11.79 -27.12
CA VAL A 143 -9.53 -11.42 -27.43
C VAL A 143 -9.66 -9.91 -27.64
N PRO A 144 -10.30 -9.46 -28.73
CA PRO A 144 -10.58 -8.04 -28.93
C PRO A 144 -11.36 -7.42 -27.75
N LEU A 145 -10.97 -6.21 -27.34
CA LEU A 145 -11.57 -5.49 -26.20
C LEU A 145 -13.10 -5.44 -26.20
N ARG A 146 -13.72 -5.41 -27.39
CA ARG A 146 -15.19 -5.38 -27.58
C ARG A 146 -15.89 -6.67 -27.14
N LEU A 147 -15.18 -7.80 -27.14
CA LEU A 147 -15.72 -9.11 -26.77
C LEU A 147 -15.49 -9.46 -25.28
N ILE A 148 -14.55 -8.77 -24.62
CA ILE A 148 -14.21 -9.00 -23.22
C ILE A 148 -15.41 -8.87 -22.27
N PRO A 149 -16.39 -7.95 -22.47
CA PRO A 149 -17.56 -7.85 -21.59
C PRO A 149 -18.39 -9.13 -21.51
N TYR A 150 -18.42 -9.90 -22.58
CA TYR A 150 -19.12 -11.19 -22.63
C TYR A 150 -18.33 -12.31 -21.96
N LEU A 151 -16.99 -12.18 -21.90
CA LEU A 151 -16.10 -13.17 -21.30
C LEU A 151 -15.79 -12.89 -19.83
N VAL A 152 -15.99 -11.67 -19.33
CA VAL A 152 -15.59 -11.32 -17.97
C VAL A 152 -16.30 -12.17 -16.90
N ARG A 153 -17.58 -12.50 -17.11
CA ARG A 153 -18.40 -13.30 -16.19
C ARG A 153 -17.90 -14.73 -15.98
N PRO A 154 -17.68 -15.56 -17.02
CA PRO A 154 -17.14 -16.91 -16.81
C PRO A 154 -15.75 -16.90 -16.18
N PHE A 155 -14.97 -15.82 -16.35
CA PHE A 155 -13.70 -15.63 -15.66
C PHE A 155 -13.84 -15.05 -14.25
N GLY A 156 -15.04 -14.99 -13.68
CA GLY A 156 -15.31 -14.59 -12.30
C GLY A 156 -15.25 -13.09 -12.04
N GLY A 157 -15.39 -12.27 -13.09
CA GLY A 157 -15.49 -10.83 -12.97
C GLY A 157 -16.91 -10.33 -13.29
N GLU A 158 -17.24 -9.17 -12.75
CA GLU A 158 -18.49 -8.47 -13.02
C GLU A 158 -18.18 -7.01 -13.35
N VAL A 159 -18.82 -6.49 -14.40
CA VAL A 159 -18.67 -5.08 -14.80
C VAL A 159 -20.04 -4.44 -14.70
N THR A 160 -20.13 -3.41 -13.86
CA THR A 160 -21.32 -2.57 -13.74
C THR A 160 -20.98 -1.18 -14.21
N VAL A 161 -21.72 -0.69 -15.20
CA VAL A 161 -21.57 0.67 -15.73
C VAL A 161 -22.74 1.49 -15.21
N ARG A 162 -22.46 2.67 -14.65
CA ARG A 162 -23.47 3.61 -14.20
C ARG A 162 -23.31 4.92 -14.97
N GLY A 163 -24.43 5.41 -15.50
CA GLY A 163 -24.45 6.57 -16.40
C GLY A 163 -24.21 6.19 -17.85
N THR A 164 -24.22 7.20 -18.71
CA THR A 164 -24.07 7.04 -20.16
C THR A 164 -22.63 7.40 -20.56
N PRO A 165 -21.89 6.47 -21.20
CA PRO A 165 -20.58 6.76 -21.75
C PRO A 165 -20.60 7.99 -22.67
N PRO A 166 -19.62 8.91 -22.58
CA PRO A 166 -19.55 10.04 -23.50
C PRO A 166 -19.30 9.52 -24.93
N PRO A 167 -19.78 10.27 -25.95
CA PRO A 167 -19.52 9.92 -27.34
C PRO A 167 -18.02 9.98 -27.66
N PRO A 168 -17.57 9.31 -28.74
CA PRO A 168 -16.21 9.45 -29.23
C PRO A 168 -15.87 10.87 -29.65
N ALA A 169 -14.60 11.25 -29.44
CA ALA A 169 -14.06 12.48 -30.01
C ALA A 169 -14.19 12.45 -31.53
N THR A 170 -14.63 13.56 -32.11
CA THR A 170 -14.69 13.81 -33.55
C THR A 170 -13.50 14.66 -33.98
N GLU A 171 -13.20 14.72 -35.28
CA GLU A 171 -12.08 15.53 -35.81
C GLU A 171 -12.13 17.02 -35.42
N THR A 172 -13.31 17.52 -35.06
CA THR A 172 -13.56 18.92 -34.68
C THR A 172 -13.49 19.18 -33.17
N GLN A 173 -13.37 18.14 -32.35
CA GLN A 173 -13.36 18.25 -30.88
C GLN A 173 -12.11 17.57 -30.30
N SER A 174 -11.43 18.27 -29.39
CA SER A 174 -10.36 17.66 -28.60
C SER A 174 -10.90 16.46 -27.81
N GLY A 175 -10.08 15.44 -27.63
CA GLY A 175 -10.45 14.25 -26.88
C GLY A 175 -10.82 14.53 -25.43
N VAL A 176 -11.52 13.55 -24.84
CA VAL A 176 -11.90 13.58 -23.43
C VAL A 176 -10.78 12.98 -22.59
N LEU A 177 -10.39 13.70 -21.53
CA LEU A 177 -9.50 13.18 -20.50
C LEU A 177 -10.32 12.44 -19.45
N PHE A 178 -10.20 11.12 -19.40
CA PHE A 178 -10.77 10.29 -18.36
C PHE A 178 -9.83 10.22 -17.15
N VAL A 179 -10.38 10.50 -15.98
CA VAL A 179 -9.66 10.43 -14.71
C VAL A 179 -10.12 9.19 -13.94
N CYS A 180 -9.23 8.21 -13.79
CA CYS A 180 -9.45 6.97 -13.06
C CYS A 180 -8.84 7.01 -11.67
N THR A 181 -9.43 6.26 -10.73
CA THR A 181 -8.66 5.83 -9.55
C THR A 181 -7.79 4.65 -9.92
N HIS A 182 -6.58 4.56 -9.35
CA HIS A 182 -5.62 3.53 -9.78
C HIS A 182 -5.52 2.32 -8.83
N ARG A 183 -6.46 1.37 -8.81
CA ARG A 183 -6.32 0.13 -8.02
C ARG A 183 -5.45 -0.94 -8.68
N THR A 184 -5.49 -1.06 -10.00
CA THR A 184 -4.80 -2.11 -10.75
C THR A 184 -4.28 -1.61 -12.09
N LEU A 185 -3.35 -2.37 -12.70
CA LEU A 185 -2.95 -2.09 -14.09
C LEU A 185 -4.10 -2.24 -15.10
N MET A 186 -5.21 -2.86 -14.70
CA MET A 186 -6.37 -3.08 -15.57
C MET A 186 -7.36 -1.92 -15.59
N ASP A 187 -7.25 -0.92 -14.72
CA ASP A 187 -8.24 0.15 -14.64
C ASP A 187 -8.44 0.89 -15.98
N PRO A 188 -7.39 1.36 -16.68
CA PRO A 188 -7.57 1.99 -17.99
C PRO A 188 -7.99 1.00 -19.10
N VAL A 189 -7.68 -0.29 -18.94
CA VAL A 189 -8.11 -1.34 -19.87
C VAL A 189 -9.61 -1.59 -19.74
N VAL A 190 -10.11 -1.68 -18.50
CA VAL A 190 -11.54 -1.82 -18.19
C VAL A 190 -12.31 -0.58 -18.66
N LEU A 191 -11.73 0.61 -18.52
CA LEU A 191 -12.31 1.82 -19.09
C LEU A 191 -12.48 1.70 -20.62
N SER A 192 -11.42 1.32 -21.35
CA SER A 192 -11.48 1.13 -22.80
C SER A 192 -12.49 0.06 -23.23
N MET A 193 -12.57 -1.03 -22.46
CA MET A 193 -13.54 -2.11 -22.63
C MET A 193 -14.99 -1.61 -22.47
N VAL A 194 -15.27 -0.84 -21.41
CA VAL A 194 -16.60 -0.29 -21.13
C VAL A 194 -17.02 0.75 -22.17
N LEU A 195 -16.08 1.58 -22.63
CA LEU A 195 -16.34 2.57 -23.67
C LEU A 195 -16.44 1.96 -25.08
N GLY A 196 -16.04 0.70 -25.25
CA GLY A 196 -16.02 0.01 -26.55
C GLY A 196 -14.97 0.55 -27.53
N ARG A 197 -13.99 1.32 -27.05
CA ARG A 197 -12.96 2.00 -27.85
C ARG A 197 -11.63 2.09 -27.13
N ASN A 198 -10.54 2.11 -27.89
CA ASN A 198 -9.19 2.19 -27.34
C ASN A 198 -8.93 3.60 -26.78
N VAL A 199 -8.78 3.69 -25.46
CA VAL A 199 -8.36 4.92 -24.78
C VAL A 199 -6.94 4.72 -24.27
N PRO A 200 -5.93 5.36 -24.90
CA PRO A 200 -4.57 5.33 -24.41
C PRO A 200 -4.46 5.77 -22.95
N ALA A 201 -3.51 5.23 -22.21
CA ALA A 201 -3.30 5.57 -20.79
C ALA A 201 -1.93 6.18 -20.55
N VAL A 202 -1.87 7.29 -19.80
CA VAL A 202 -0.60 7.84 -19.34
C VAL A 202 -0.08 7.09 -18.12
N THR A 203 1.24 6.86 -18.09
CA THR A 203 1.89 6.08 -17.04
C THR A 203 3.24 6.66 -16.68
N TYR A 204 3.57 6.74 -15.39
CA TYR A 204 4.86 7.25 -14.93
C TYR A 204 5.96 6.18 -14.89
N SER A 205 5.60 4.92 -14.64
CA SER A 205 6.57 3.86 -14.37
C SER A 205 5.97 2.47 -14.62
N ILE A 206 5.87 2.06 -15.88
CA ILE A 206 5.51 0.69 -16.26
C ILE A 206 6.72 -0.06 -16.82
N SER A 207 6.77 -1.37 -16.56
CA SER A 207 7.80 -2.22 -17.14
C SER A 207 7.60 -2.34 -18.66
N ARG A 208 8.70 -2.59 -19.41
CA ARG A 208 8.61 -2.86 -20.85
C ARG A 208 7.74 -4.08 -21.17
N LEU A 209 7.74 -5.09 -20.30
CA LEU A 209 6.89 -6.27 -20.44
C LEU A 209 5.41 -5.89 -20.30
N SER A 210 5.06 -5.06 -19.31
CA SER A 210 3.69 -4.59 -19.13
C SER A 210 3.20 -3.76 -20.31
N GLU A 211 4.08 -2.94 -20.89
CA GLU A 211 3.79 -2.16 -22.10
C GLU A 211 3.57 -3.06 -23.32
N LEU A 212 4.41 -4.08 -23.51
CA LEU A 212 4.28 -5.05 -24.60
C LEU A 212 2.99 -5.88 -24.51
N LEU A 213 2.59 -6.27 -23.31
CA LEU A 213 1.38 -7.07 -23.07
C LEU A 213 0.10 -6.22 -23.00
N SER A 214 0.22 -4.90 -23.03
CA SER A 214 -0.93 -4.01 -22.87
C SER A 214 -1.84 -4.06 -24.11
N PRO A 215 -3.16 -4.29 -23.96
CA PRO A 215 -4.10 -4.25 -25.07
C PRO A 215 -4.41 -2.82 -25.53
N ILE A 216 -4.00 -1.81 -24.75
CA ILE A 216 -4.16 -0.39 -25.06
C ILE A 216 -2.79 0.28 -25.17
N ARG A 217 -2.70 1.35 -25.97
CA ARG A 217 -1.50 2.16 -26.05
C ARG A 217 -1.21 2.80 -24.69
N THR A 218 0.04 2.73 -24.25
CA THR A 218 0.50 3.44 -23.05
C THR A 218 1.41 4.59 -23.45
N VAL A 219 1.33 5.70 -22.71
CA VAL A 219 2.11 6.91 -22.94
C VAL A 219 2.95 7.17 -21.70
N ARG A 220 4.28 7.17 -21.86
CA ARG A 220 5.20 7.34 -20.73
C ARG A 220 5.33 8.83 -20.37
N LEU A 221 5.18 9.13 -19.08
CA LEU A 221 5.42 10.45 -18.49
C LEU A 221 6.80 10.51 -17.86
N SER A 222 7.45 11.68 -17.89
CA SER A 222 8.81 11.93 -17.40
C SER A 222 8.86 12.45 -15.96
N ARG A 223 7.70 12.70 -15.32
CA ARG A 223 7.57 13.36 -14.01
C ARG A 223 8.07 14.81 -14.01
N ASP A 224 8.20 15.40 -15.19
CA ASP A 224 8.38 16.84 -15.37
C ASP A 224 7.04 17.46 -15.73
N ARG A 225 6.59 18.43 -14.93
CA ARG A 225 5.25 19.01 -15.08
C ARG A 225 5.06 19.70 -16.43
N GLY A 226 6.08 20.36 -16.96
CA GLY A 226 5.99 21.07 -18.23
C GLY A 226 5.93 20.10 -19.40
N GLU A 227 6.85 19.14 -19.42
CA GLU A 227 6.92 18.12 -20.47
C GLU A 227 5.69 17.21 -20.48
N ASP A 228 5.22 16.77 -19.30
CA ASP A 228 4.05 15.92 -19.17
C ASP A 228 2.77 16.66 -19.60
N ALA A 229 2.66 17.95 -19.31
CA ALA A 229 1.51 18.76 -19.76
C ALA A 229 1.44 18.88 -21.29
N GLU A 230 2.58 19.12 -21.95
CA GLU A 230 2.66 19.18 -23.41
C GLU A 230 2.36 17.82 -24.06
N ARG A 231 2.88 16.72 -23.49
CA ARG A 231 2.57 15.37 -23.96
C ARG A 231 1.08 15.05 -23.83
N ILE A 232 0.47 15.34 -22.69
CA ILE A 232 -0.97 15.14 -22.47
C ILE A 232 -1.80 15.96 -23.45
N ARG A 233 -1.45 17.23 -23.67
CA ARG A 233 -2.10 18.10 -24.65
C ARG A 233 -2.00 17.53 -26.07
N GLY A 234 -0.81 17.03 -26.44
CA GLY A 234 -0.58 16.40 -27.74
C GLY A 234 -1.44 15.15 -27.96
N GLU A 235 -1.54 14.26 -26.97
CA GLU A 235 -2.38 13.06 -27.07
C GLU A 235 -3.88 13.40 -27.09
N LEU A 236 -4.32 14.38 -26.29
CA LEU A 236 -5.71 14.86 -26.32
C LEU A 236 -6.09 15.50 -27.66
N GLY A 237 -5.13 16.05 -28.40
CA GLY A 237 -5.34 16.50 -29.77
C GLY A 237 -5.59 15.37 -30.77
N ARG A 238 -5.20 14.13 -30.44
CA ARG A 238 -5.37 12.94 -31.29
C ARG A 238 -6.61 12.13 -30.93
N GLY A 239 -7.15 12.30 -29.73
CA GLY A 239 -8.31 11.59 -29.23
C GLY A 239 -8.32 11.48 -27.71
N ASP A 240 -9.12 10.56 -27.19
CA ASP A 240 -9.30 10.42 -25.74
C ASP A 240 -8.05 9.90 -25.03
N LEU A 241 -7.93 10.21 -23.75
CA LEU A 241 -6.79 9.82 -22.92
C LEU A 241 -7.27 9.44 -21.53
N ALA A 242 -6.68 8.41 -20.92
CA ALA A 242 -6.91 8.03 -19.54
C ALA A 242 -5.70 8.40 -18.68
N VAL A 243 -5.97 8.99 -17.52
CA VAL A 243 -4.97 9.29 -16.49
C VAL A 243 -5.47 8.80 -15.15
N CYS A 244 -4.60 8.15 -14.38
CA CYS A 244 -4.86 7.94 -12.96
C CYS A 244 -3.88 8.82 -12.16
N PRO A 245 -4.36 9.94 -11.58
CA PRO A 245 -3.53 11.04 -11.09
C PRO A 245 -2.76 10.70 -9.81
N GLU A 246 -3.07 9.58 -9.14
CA GLU A 246 -2.33 9.12 -7.96
C GLU A 246 -0.86 8.80 -8.28
N GLY A 247 -0.53 8.61 -9.57
CA GLY A 247 0.83 8.40 -10.05
C GLY A 247 1.45 7.06 -9.68
N THR A 248 0.75 6.27 -8.87
CA THR A 248 1.07 4.89 -8.49
C THR A 248 -0.23 4.11 -8.33
N THR A 249 -0.18 2.77 -8.46
CA THR A 249 -1.36 1.97 -8.07
C THR A 249 -1.60 2.16 -6.58
N CYS A 250 -2.78 2.67 -6.22
CA CYS A 250 -3.36 2.66 -4.89
C CYS A 250 -3.09 1.28 -4.28
N ARG A 251 -2.40 1.28 -3.15
CA ARG A 251 -2.09 0.07 -2.38
C ARG A 251 -3.16 -0.14 -1.31
#